data_AF-A0A3M7DAQ0-F1
#
_entry.id   AF-A0A3M7DAQ0-F1
#
_cell.length_a   1.000
_cell.length_b   1.000
_cell.length_c   1.000
_cell.angle_alpha   90.00
_cell.angle_beta   90.00
_cell.angle_gamma   90.00
#
_symmetry.space_group_name_H-M   'P 1'
#
loop_
_entity.id
_entity.type
_entity.pdbx_description
1 polymer ?
#
loop_
_entity_poly.entity_id
_entity_poly.type
_entity_poly.pdbx_seq_one_letter_code
_entity_poly.pdbx_strand_id
1 'polypeptide(L)'
;MLGRLRMTVTECLELYRSVGDDLFGKRRSRLPLMTKYYHEPLEKAVQDIVGSRCHEHENCDGKDDLHPWGMYMDDDDDDDDKDDDEDSKTIPFFDVDEPRVCQTCCLTATHDEQISEAYLLRSYPHYYTDDAPNWITRYNEGADALPIWKVTRATTAAPFYFEMVRADVDGIPKAFKDGGIRENNPSGAALSEFHALYEGKAPSPALLLSIGTGRPDQSQDGFAGVMGGSSTTSTTGAILSRLPFITKFMEKRAVVQNLLIKYTEGEKQHHQMREHARGEHTWYKRLNVSSGLENMPLDDWVTGSWHGTPDVPGGRSLERMEMATEAYLHRAFDPSTDSYAPPRTMLRQAAEKLVRMRRARERGGGARWDVFVGKGVAGVGP
;
A
#
# COMPACT_ATOMS: atom_id res chain seq x y z
N MET A 1 -5.36 2.72 -8.74
CA MET A 1 -5.23 2.00 -10.02
C MET A 1 -6.44 1.12 -10.34
N LEU A 2 -6.58 -0.09 -9.77
CA LEU A 2 -7.65 -1.04 -10.16
C LEU A 2 -9.08 -0.62 -9.77
N GLY A 3 -9.22 0.13 -8.67
CA GLY A 3 -10.51 0.62 -8.17
C GLY A 3 -10.98 1.85 -8.94
N ARG A 4 -10.78 3.03 -8.36
CA ARG A 4 -11.29 4.31 -8.90
C ARG A 4 -10.80 4.66 -10.31
N LEU A 5 -9.52 4.40 -10.62
CA LEU A 5 -8.93 4.68 -11.95
C LEU A 5 -9.29 3.62 -13.01
N ARG A 6 -10.04 2.57 -12.63
CA ARG A 6 -10.57 1.52 -13.52
C ARG A 6 -9.55 0.87 -14.45
N MET A 7 -8.29 0.79 -14.02
CA MET A 7 -7.24 0.13 -14.78
C MET A 7 -7.40 -1.39 -14.71
N THR A 8 -7.09 -2.06 -15.81
CA THR A 8 -6.91 -3.51 -15.86
C THR A 8 -5.59 -3.91 -15.23
N VAL A 9 -5.48 -5.18 -14.83
CA VAL A 9 -4.21 -5.73 -14.30
C VAL A 9 -3.09 -5.61 -15.34
N THR A 10 -3.39 -5.81 -16.63
CA THR A 10 -2.43 -5.67 -17.72
C THR A 10 -1.88 -4.24 -17.82
N GLU A 11 -2.76 -3.22 -17.82
CA GLU A 11 -2.34 -1.81 -17.84
C GLU A 11 -1.49 -1.47 -16.60
N CYS A 12 -1.81 -2.03 -15.42
CA CYS A 12 -1.00 -1.83 -14.23
C CYS A 12 0.41 -2.45 -14.36
N LEU A 13 0.55 -3.61 -14.99
CA LEU A 13 1.84 -4.25 -15.23
C LEU A 13 2.70 -3.47 -16.24
N GLU A 14 2.08 -2.99 -17.32
CA GLU A 14 2.74 -2.13 -18.30
C GLU A 14 3.23 -0.83 -17.68
N LEU A 15 2.40 -0.20 -16.85
CA LEU A 15 2.79 0.97 -16.09
C LEU A 15 3.94 0.68 -15.13
N TYR A 16 3.86 -0.42 -14.36
CA TYR A 16 4.93 -0.82 -13.45
C TYR A 16 6.27 -0.94 -14.19
N ARG A 17 6.26 -1.50 -15.41
CA ARG A 17 7.45 -1.58 -16.25
C ARG A 17 7.98 -0.21 -16.65
N SER A 18 7.11 0.68 -17.15
CA SER A 18 7.51 2.03 -17.57
C SER A 18 8.10 2.81 -16.39
N VAL A 19 7.40 2.83 -15.25
CA VAL A 19 7.81 3.57 -14.06
C VAL A 19 9.05 2.94 -13.43
N GLY A 20 9.15 1.61 -13.40
CA GLY A 20 10.32 0.90 -12.88
C GLY A 20 11.60 1.29 -13.61
N ASP A 21 11.54 1.44 -14.94
CA ASP A 21 12.68 1.88 -15.74
C ASP A 21 13.09 3.33 -15.43
N ASP A 22 12.11 4.24 -15.38
CA ASP A 22 12.38 5.64 -15.08
C ASP A 22 12.90 5.86 -13.65
N LEU A 23 12.40 5.06 -12.69
CA LEU A 23 12.71 5.19 -11.27
C LEU A 23 14.03 4.50 -10.90
N PHE A 24 14.19 3.23 -11.28
CA PHE A 24 15.32 2.40 -10.86
C PHE A 24 16.43 2.31 -11.90
N GLY A 25 16.17 2.64 -13.15
CA GLY A 25 17.17 2.67 -14.22
C GLY A 25 18.22 3.78 -14.04
N LYS A 26 17.91 4.86 -13.30
CA LYS A 26 18.83 5.98 -13.05
C LYS A 26 19.00 6.26 -11.55
N ARG A 27 20.19 5.93 -11.04
CA ARG A 27 20.54 6.15 -9.62
C ARG A 27 20.97 7.60 -9.38
N ARG A 28 20.36 8.27 -8.38
CA ARG A 28 20.70 9.65 -7.96
C ARG A 28 22.05 9.74 -7.26
N SER A 29 22.28 8.87 -6.27
CA SER A 29 23.50 8.89 -5.47
C SER A 29 24.02 7.48 -5.19
N ARG A 30 25.34 7.31 -5.32
CA ARG A 30 26.06 6.10 -4.93
C ARG A 30 26.59 6.15 -3.49
N LEU A 31 26.48 7.30 -2.82
CA LEU A 31 26.94 7.47 -1.45
C LEU A 31 25.99 6.75 -0.47
N PRO A 32 26.53 5.99 0.50
CA PRO A 32 25.71 5.34 1.51
C PRO A 32 24.97 6.39 2.35
N LEU A 33 23.73 6.09 2.75
CA LEU A 33 22.88 6.92 3.61
C LEU A 33 22.32 8.21 2.97
N MET A 34 22.58 8.47 1.69
CA MET A 34 21.79 9.40 0.87
C MET A 34 20.68 8.64 0.15
N THR A 35 19.66 9.36 -0.31
CA THR A 35 18.58 8.77 -1.12
C THR A 35 19.13 8.22 -2.42
N LYS A 36 18.78 6.96 -2.70
CA LYS A 36 19.30 6.22 -3.86
C LYS A 36 18.72 6.73 -5.17
N TYR A 37 17.46 7.18 -5.16
CA TYR A 37 16.70 7.53 -6.36
C TYR A 37 16.03 8.90 -6.27
N TYR A 38 15.70 9.43 -7.45
CA TYR A 38 14.78 10.54 -7.63
C TYR A 38 13.35 10.02 -7.49
N HIS A 39 12.46 10.85 -6.96
CA HIS A 39 11.07 10.48 -6.75
C HIS A 39 10.11 11.06 -7.79
N GLU A 40 10.56 12.10 -8.49
CA GLU A 40 9.87 12.85 -9.52
C GLU A 40 9.31 11.95 -10.65
N PRO A 41 9.98 10.85 -11.08
CA PRO A 41 9.39 9.94 -12.06
C PRO A 41 8.09 9.28 -11.59
N LEU A 42 8.02 8.84 -10.33
CA LEU A 42 6.81 8.24 -9.76
C LEU A 42 5.69 9.28 -9.64
N GLU A 43 6.03 10.50 -9.22
CA GLU A 43 5.07 11.60 -9.10
C GLU A 43 4.44 11.92 -10.44
N LYS A 44 5.28 12.14 -11.46
CA LYS A 44 4.83 12.43 -12.82
C LYS A 44 3.97 11.30 -13.37
N ALA A 45 4.40 10.05 -13.22
CA ALA A 45 3.63 8.92 -13.71
C ALA A 45 2.24 8.85 -13.08
N VAL A 46 2.11 9.09 -11.77
CA VAL A 46 0.81 9.10 -11.10
C VAL A 46 -0.04 10.28 -11.55
N GLN A 47 0.55 11.48 -11.67
CA GLN A 47 -0.14 12.66 -12.19
C GLN A 47 -0.69 12.41 -13.60
N ASP A 48 0.12 11.85 -14.51
CA ASP A 48 -0.27 11.55 -15.89
C ASP A 48 -1.44 10.54 -15.96
N ILE A 49 -1.44 9.50 -15.10
CA ILE A 49 -2.54 8.52 -15.05
C ILE A 49 -3.80 9.16 -14.50
N VAL A 50 -3.69 9.95 -13.42
CA VAL A 50 -4.85 10.60 -12.82
C VAL A 50 -5.44 11.59 -13.81
N GLY A 51 -4.63 12.44 -14.44
CA GLY A 51 -5.11 13.38 -15.46
C GLY A 51 -5.80 12.69 -16.64
N SER A 52 -5.28 11.54 -17.09
CA SER A 52 -5.88 10.77 -18.20
C SER A 52 -7.10 9.93 -17.83
N ARG A 53 -7.35 9.66 -16.54
CA ARG A 53 -8.40 8.75 -16.06
C ARG A 53 -9.32 9.38 -15.02
N CYS A 54 -9.18 10.67 -14.75
CA CYS A 54 -10.11 11.39 -13.88
C CYS A 54 -11.41 11.61 -14.64
N HIS A 55 -12.49 11.02 -14.12
CA HIS A 55 -13.82 11.16 -14.69
C HIS A 55 -14.68 12.17 -13.92
N GLU A 56 -14.13 12.77 -12.86
CA GLU A 56 -14.87 13.62 -11.91
C GLU A 56 -14.55 15.11 -12.08
N HIS A 57 -13.36 15.48 -12.57
CA HIS A 57 -12.99 16.88 -12.83
C HIS A 57 -12.90 17.17 -14.32
N GLU A 58 -13.46 18.31 -14.74
CA GLU A 58 -13.28 18.85 -16.09
C GLU A 58 -11.83 19.37 -16.22
N ASN A 59 -11.04 18.79 -17.13
CA ASN A 59 -9.61 19.13 -17.35
C ASN A 59 -8.67 18.83 -16.16
N CYS A 60 -8.82 17.66 -15.53
CA CYS A 60 -7.88 17.20 -14.51
C CYS A 60 -6.45 17.07 -15.06
N ASP A 61 -5.48 17.71 -14.39
CA ASP A 61 -4.05 17.56 -14.67
C ASP A 61 -3.35 16.54 -13.74
N GLY A 62 -4.11 15.97 -12.82
CA GLY A 62 -3.67 14.99 -11.83
C GLY A 62 -2.75 15.53 -10.73
N LYS A 63 -2.60 16.85 -10.59
CA LYS A 63 -1.76 17.48 -9.56
C LYS A 63 -2.56 17.99 -8.38
N ASP A 64 -3.72 18.56 -8.68
CA ASP A 64 -4.59 19.29 -7.75
C ASP A 64 -5.91 18.52 -7.46
N ASP A 65 -5.93 17.21 -7.73
CA ASP A 65 -7.06 16.30 -7.50
C ASP A 65 -7.23 15.96 -5.99
N LEU A 66 -7.60 16.94 -5.18
CA LEU A 66 -7.75 16.73 -3.72
C LEU A 66 -8.79 15.66 -3.40
N HIS A 67 -8.37 14.62 -2.68
CA HIS A 67 -9.25 13.60 -2.12
C HIS A 67 -9.51 13.81 -0.63
N PRO A 68 -10.67 13.40 -0.09
CA PRO A 68 -11.75 12.69 -0.78
C PRO A 68 -12.55 13.60 -1.73
N TRP A 69 -12.87 13.08 -2.93
CA TRP A 69 -13.67 13.79 -3.92
C TRP A 69 -15.11 13.94 -3.43
N GLY A 70 -15.69 15.13 -3.62
CA GLY A 70 -17.11 15.39 -3.35
C GLY A 70 -17.49 15.63 -1.88
N MET A 71 -16.55 15.63 -0.93
CA MET A 71 -16.85 16.07 0.45
C MET A 71 -16.78 17.59 0.64
N TYR A 72 -16.19 18.30 -0.32
CA TYR A 72 -16.02 19.75 -0.31
C TYR A 72 -16.80 20.43 -1.44
N MET A 73 -17.83 19.75 -1.97
CA MET A 73 -18.67 20.27 -3.05
C MET A 73 -20.12 20.52 -2.59
N ASP A 74 -20.37 20.46 -1.27
CA ASP A 74 -21.59 20.96 -0.63
C ASP A 74 -21.37 22.38 -0.05
N ASP A 75 -20.42 23.13 -0.61
CA ASP A 75 -20.54 24.60 -0.56
C ASP A 75 -21.53 24.97 -1.68
N ASP A 76 -22.82 24.72 -1.42
CA ASP A 76 -23.90 25.37 -2.14
C ASP A 76 -23.76 26.89 -1.89
N ASP A 77 -22.89 27.54 -2.67
CA ASP A 77 -22.72 29.00 -2.76
C ASP A 77 -23.99 29.70 -3.33
N ASP A 78 -25.14 29.01 -3.39
CA ASP A 78 -26.41 29.49 -3.94
C ASP A 78 -27.56 29.51 -2.90
N ASP A 79 -27.32 29.22 -1.61
CA ASP A 79 -28.33 29.48 -0.55
C ASP A 79 -28.15 30.87 0.07
N ASP A 80 -28.83 31.85 -0.53
CA ASP A 80 -29.00 33.24 -0.07
C ASP A 80 -29.90 33.36 1.20
N ASP A 81 -30.17 32.24 1.90
CA ASP A 81 -30.97 32.22 3.12
C ASP A 81 -30.06 32.16 4.36
N LYS A 82 -29.70 33.35 4.84
CA LYS A 82 -29.16 33.58 6.18
C LYS A 82 -30.20 33.21 7.24
N ASP A 83 -30.20 31.95 7.67
CA ASP A 83 -30.66 31.58 9.00
C ASP A 83 -29.47 31.04 9.81
N ASP A 84 -28.98 31.92 10.69
CA ASP A 84 -27.84 31.79 11.59
C ASP A 84 -28.09 30.74 12.71
N ASP A 85 -28.21 29.45 12.41
CA ASP A 85 -28.27 28.39 13.45
C ASP A 85 -27.74 27.01 12.99
N GLU A 86 -26.85 26.93 12.00
CA GLU A 86 -26.18 25.67 11.67
C GLU A 86 -24.99 25.43 12.60
N ASP A 87 -25.20 24.57 13.60
CA ASP A 87 -24.21 24.06 14.53
C ASP A 87 -22.99 23.55 13.74
N SER A 88 -21.87 24.28 13.77
CA SER A 88 -20.62 23.98 13.00
C SER A 88 -19.86 22.73 13.47
N LYS A 89 -20.60 21.76 14.02
CA LYS A 89 -20.13 20.53 14.67
C LYS A 89 -20.75 19.25 14.10
N THR A 90 -21.59 19.31 13.09
CA THR A 90 -22.02 18.10 12.36
C THR A 90 -20.83 17.56 11.56
N ILE A 91 -20.00 16.78 12.24
CA ILE A 91 -18.96 15.96 11.60
C ILE A 91 -19.67 15.14 10.51
N PRO A 92 -19.31 15.27 9.23
CA PRO A 92 -20.01 14.58 8.15
C PRO A 92 -20.01 13.07 8.42
N PHE A 93 -21.19 12.53 8.67
CA PHE A 93 -21.38 11.12 9.01
C PHE A 93 -21.10 10.27 7.77
N PHE A 94 -20.09 9.42 7.84
CA PHE A 94 -19.77 8.51 6.75
C PHE A 94 -20.74 7.33 6.72
N ASP A 95 -21.73 7.35 5.80
CA ASP A 95 -22.58 6.17 5.60
C ASP A 95 -21.85 5.11 4.75
N VAL A 96 -21.67 3.92 5.30
CA VAL A 96 -21.07 2.77 4.60
C VAL A 96 -22.00 2.12 3.58
N ASP A 97 -23.31 2.40 3.63
CA ASP A 97 -24.30 1.82 2.70
C ASP A 97 -24.49 2.64 1.42
N GLU A 98 -24.07 3.90 1.42
CA GLU A 98 -24.06 4.76 0.25
C GLU A 98 -23.36 4.12 -0.98
N PRO A 99 -23.99 4.17 -2.16
CA PRO A 99 -23.39 3.69 -3.41
C PRO A 99 -22.03 4.31 -3.72
N ARG A 100 -21.00 3.48 -3.84
CA ARG A 100 -19.65 3.92 -4.27
C ARG A 100 -18.88 2.79 -4.94
N VAL A 101 -17.93 3.16 -5.79
CA VAL A 101 -17.12 2.20 -6.56
C VAL A 101 -16.20 1.40 -5.64
N CYS A 102 -15.37 2.08 -4.85
CA CYS A 102 -14.38 1.47 -3.98
C CYS A 102 -13.92 2.45 -2.88
N GLN A 103 -13.80 1.94 -1.65
CA GLN A 103 -13.11 2.58 -0.54
C GLN A 103 -11.64 2.16 -0.58
N THR A 104 -10.72 3.10 -0.43
CA THR A 104 -9.28 2.83 -0.46
C THR A 104 -8.61 3.54 0.70
N CYS A 105 -7.66 2.86 1.33
CA CYS A 105 -6.77 3.45 2.33
C CYS A 105 -5.33 3.03 2.02
N CYS A 106 -4.39 3.96 2.18
CA CYS A 106 -2.96 3.71 2.07
C CYS A 106 -2.31 3.93 3.42
N LEU A 107 -1.49 2.98 3.86
CA LEU A 107 -0.75 3.09 5.12
C LEU A 107 0.56 3.86 4.90
N THR A 108 0.85 4.80 5.78
CA THR A 108 2.08 5.58 5.82
C THR A 108 2.56 5.73 7.26
N ALA A 109 3.84 6.05 7.43
CA ALA A 109 4.39 6.45 8.71
C ALA A 109 4.54 7.97 8.79
N THR A 110 3.99 8.61 9.82
CA THR A 110 4.26 10.02 10.15
C THR A 110 5.21 10.12 11.34
N HIS A 111 5.74 11.31 11.65
CA HIS A 111 6.48 11.61 12.88
C HIS A 111 5.71 12.63 13.69
N ASP A 112 5.39 12.28 14.93
CA ASP A 112 5.05 13.25 15.96
C ASP A 112 6.05 13.13 17.11
N GLU A 113 6.68 14.26 17.44
CA GLU A 113 7.66 14.63 18.50
C GLU A 113 8.71 13.65 19.05
N GLN A 114 8.71 12.35 18.71
CA GLN A 114 9.76 11.34 18.93
C GLN A 114 9.38 9.93 18.41
N ILE A 115 8.11 9.66 18.09
CA ILE A 115 7.62 8.34 17.70
C ILE A 115 7.07 8.41 16.28
N SER A 116 7.46 7.45 15.44
CA SER A 116 6.76 7.28 14.17
C SER A 116 5.37 6.70 14.43
N GLU A 117 4.31 7.23 13.85
CA GLU A 117 2.97 6.66 14.02
C GLU A 117 2.47 6.07 12.70
N ALA A 118 1.71 4.97 12.78
CA ALA A 118 1.01 4.45 11.61
C ALA A 118 -0.16 5.40 11.30
N TYR A 119 -0.30 5.75 10.04
CA TYR A 119 -1.25 6.75 9.58
C TYR A 119 -1.92 6.22 8.32
N LEU A 120 -3.24 6.33 8.25
CA LEU A 120 -4.08 5.89 7.15
C LEU A 120 -4.52 7.10 6.33
N LEU A 121 -4.06 7.14 5.08
CA LEU A 121 -4.53 8.09 4.06
C LEU A 121 -5.75 7.46 3.38
N ARG A 122 -6.95 7.96 3.69
CA ARG A 122 -8.22 7.37 3.26
C ARG A 122 -8.86 8.13 2.11
N SER A 123 -9.57 7.41 1.25
CA SER A 123 -10.47 8.00 0.25
C SER A 123 -11.86 8.32 0.81
N TYR A 124 -12.01 8.31 2.13
CA TYR A 124 -13.27 8.47 2.85
C TYR A 124 -13.01 8.93 4.28
N PRO A 125 -13.89 9.76 4.87
CA PRO A 125 -13.76 10.20 6.25
C PRO A 125 -14.10 9.03 7.18
N HIS A 126 -13.36 8.92 8.29
CA HIS A 126 -13.63 7.91 9.30
C HIS A 126 -13.37 8.46 10.68
N TYR A 127 -14.34 8.32 11.57
CA TYR A 127 -14.28 8.73 12.97
C TYR A 127 -14.66 7.53 13.82
N TYR A 128 -13.85 7.21 14.83
CA TYR A 128 -14.13 6.06 15.69
C TYR A 128 -15.19 6.44 16.71
N THR A 129 -16.12 5.53 17.00
CA THR A 129 -17.05 5.71 18.12
C THR A 129 -16.30 5.64 19.44
N ASP A 130 -16.78 6.36 20.47
CA ASP A 130 -16.20 6.26 21.81
C ASP A 130 -16.27 4.83 22.34
N ASP A 131 -17.36 4.12 22.01
CA ASP A 131 -17.61 2.73 22.36
C ASP A 131 -16.86 1.71 21.50
N ALA A 132 -16.07 2.15 20.49
CA ALA A 132 -15.35 1.23 19.61
C ALA A 132 -14.49 0.26 20.43
N PRO A 133 -14.64 -1.07 20.23
CA PRO A 133 -13.98 -2.06 21.06
C PRO A 133 -12.46 -1.86 21.16
N ASN A 134 -11.91 -2.09 22.36
CA ASN A 134 -10.49 -1.85 22.67
C ASN A 134 -9.47 -2.70 21.88
N TRP A 135 -9.92 -3.73 21.19
CA TRP A 135 -9.08 -4.55 20.31
C TRP A 135 -8.99 -3.98 18.89
N ILE A 136 -9.80 -2.97 18.54
CA ILE A 136 -9.67 -2.21 17.31
C ILE A 136 -8.50 -1.26 17.45
N THR A 137 -7.55 -1.34 16.51
CA THR A 137 -6.50 -0.34 16.40
C THR A 137 -7.09 0.96 15.84
N ARG A 138 -7.05 2.03 16.62
CA ARG A 138 -7.44 3.37 16.18
C ARG A 138 -6.25 4.03 15.48
N TYR A 139 -6.44 4.45 14.23
CA TYR A 139 -5.49 5.28 13.47
C TYR A 139 -5.93 6.75 13.54
N ASN A 140 -5.37 7.63 12.68
CA ASN A 140 -5.89 8.99 12.51
C ASN A 140 -7.37 8.99 12.08
N GLU A 141 -8.09 10.04 12.44
CA GLU A 141 -9.49 10.26 12.08
C GLU A 141 -9.62 11.23 10.91
N GLY A 142 -10.82 11.28 10.31
CA GLY A 142 -11.13 12.09 9.14
C GLY A 142 -10.52 11.52 7.84
N ALA A 143 -10.39 12.39 6.85
CA ALA A 143 -9.73 12.12 5.58
C ALA A 143 -8.92 13.34 5.14
N ASP A 144 -7.62 13.14 4.93
CA ASP A 144 -6.72 14.24 4.58
C ASP A 144 -6.92 14.68 3.12
N ALA A 145 -7.15 15.98 2.91
CA ALA A 145 -7.23 16.62 1.60
C ALA A 145 -5.89 16.55 0.85
N LEU A 146 -5.65 15.46 0.11
CA LEU A 146 -4.37 15.21 -0.59
C LEU A 146 -4.59 14.67 -2.01
N PRO A 147 -3.78 15.08 -2.99
CA PRO A 147 -3.84 14.51 -4.34
C PRO A 147 -3.26 13.08 -4.37
N ILE A 148 -3.75 12.24 -5.29
CA ILE A 148 -3.38 10.80 -5.34
C ILE A 148 -1.87 10.61 -5.46
N TRP A 149 -1.17 11.45 -6.22
CA TRP A 149 0.28 11.34 -6.39
C TRP A 149 1.03 11.53 -5.07
N LYS A 150 0.55 12.43 -4.20
CA LYS A 150 1.16 12.71 -2.90
C LYS A 150 0.88 11.58 -1.91
N VAL A 151 -0.33 11.01 -1.93
CA VAL A 151 -0.67 9.79 -1.18
C VAL A 151 0.20 8.60 -1.61
N THR A 152 0.36 8.42 -2.93
CA THR A 152 1.20 7.34 -3.49
C THR A 152 2.65 7.52 -3.06
N ARG A 153 3.16 8.76 -3.06
CA ARG A 153 4.50 9.06 -2.58
C ARG A 153 4.65 8.83 -1.07
N ALA A 154 3.67 9.22 -0.26
CA ALA A 154 3.69 9.04 1.18
C ALA A 154 3.84 7.55 1.56
N THR A 155 3.06 6.67 0.93
CA THR A 155 3.10 5.23 1.21
C THR A 155 4.34 4.51 0.65
N THR A 156 4.99 5.06 -0.39
CA THR A 156 6.16 4.44 -1.07
C THR A 156 7.51 5.10 -0.75
N ALA A 157 7.55 6.14 0.09
CA ALA A 157 8.77 6.88 0.42
C ALA A 157 9.69 6.08 1.36
N ALA A 158 10.25 4.98 0.85
CA ALA A 158 11.11 4.07 1.60
C ALA A 158 12.37 4.81 2.07
N PRO A 159 12.73 4.76 3.37
CA PRO A 159 13.91 5.42 3.88
C PRO A 159 15.17 4.96 3.14
N PHE A 160 16.06 5.90 2.82
CA PHE A 160 17.29 5.70 2.04
C PHE A 160 17.09 5.39 0.55
N TYR A 161 15.88 5.07 0.10
CA TYR A 161 15.56 4.98 -1.33
C TYR A 161 15.08 6.33 -1.86
N PHE A 162 14.08 6.91 -1.18
CA PHE A 162 13.42 8.14 -1.59
C PHE A 162 13.43 9.19 -0.47
N GLU A 163 13.27 10.46 -0.86
CA GLU A 163 13.02 11.54 0.11
C GLU A 163 11.61 11.42 0.69
N MET A 164 11.46 11.83 1.95
CA MET A 164 10.17 11.87 2.63
C MET A 164 9.27 12.94 2.00
N VAL A 165 7.97 12.69 2.02
CA VAL A 165 6.98 13.64 1.46
C VAL A 165 6.56 14.61 2.54
N ARG A 166 6.46 15.89 2.21
CA ARG A 166 5.86 16.88 3.09
C ARG A 166 4.54 17.34 2.51
N ALA A 167 3.54 17.49 3.37
CA ALA A 167 2.24 18.05 3.01
C ALA A 167 1.75 18.96 4.13
N ASP A 168 1.01 19.99 3.77
CA ASP A 168 0.17 20.70 4.72
C ASP A 168 -1.18 19.97 4.74
N VAL A 169 -1.66 19.59 5.92
CA VAL A 169 -2.96 18.97 6.13
C VAL A 169 -3.64 19.79 7.21
N ASP A 170 -4.73 20.47 6.85
CA ASP A 170 -5.51 21.33 7.76
C ASP A 170 -4.67 22.39 8.49
N GLY A 171 -3.71 23.01 7.79
CA GLY A 171 -2.79 23.99 8.36
C GLY A 171 -1.65 23.39 9.18
N ILE A 172 -1.57 22.06 9.26
CA ILE A 172 -0.56 21.35 10.03
C ILE A 172 0.47 20.72 9.07
N PRO A 173 1.75 21.13 9.13
CA PRO A 173 2.78 20.53 8.31
C PRO A 173 3.07 19.10 8.77
N LYS A 174 2.82 18.13 7.91
CA LYS A 174 3.09 16.69 8.13
C LYS A 174 4.22 16.19 7.23
N ALA A 175 4.96 15.21 7.73
CA ALA A 175 6.02 14.53 6.99
C ALA A 175 5.76 13.01 6.95
N PHE A 176 5.58 12.49 5.75
CA PHE A 176 5.21 11.10 5.50
C PHE A 176 6.38 10.26 4.97
N LYS A 177 6.42 9.01 5.42
CA LYS A 177 7.37 7.98 5.01
C LYS A 177 6.63 6.67 4.70
N ASP A 178 7.32 5.74 4.06
CA ASP A 178 6.76 4.44 3.70
C ASP A 178 6.03 3.73 4.86
N GLY A 179 4.85 3.19 4.54
CA GLY A 179 4.01 2.46 5.49
C GLY A 179 4.62 1.15 5.99
N GLY A 180 5.48 0.51 5.20
CA GLY A 180 6.17 -0.72 5.59
C GLY A 180 7.16 -0.55 6.75
N ILE A 181 7.48 0.69 7.14
CA ILE A 181 8.16 1.02 8.40
C ILE A 181 7.32 0.63 9.62
N ARG A 182 5.99 0.54 9.47
CA ARG A 182 5.06 0.24 10.56
C ARG A 182 4.36 -1.07 10.30
N GLU A 183 3.69 -1.19 9.16
CA GLU A 183 2.93 -2.37 8.79
C GLU A 183 3.17 -2.70 7.31
N ASN A 184 4.11 -3.62 7.05
CA ASN A 184 4.37 -4.07 5.67
C ASN A 184 3.32 -5.08 5.14
N ASN A 185 2.30 -5.38 5.96
CA ASN A 185 1.13 -6.16 5.58
C ASN A 185 -0.11 -5.47 6.17
N PRO A 186 -0.82 -4.60 5.42
CA PRO A 186 -1.92 -3.79 5.94
C PRO A 186 -3.22 -4.59 6.15
N SER A 187 -3.17 -5.93 6.18
CA SER A 187 -4.36 -6.75 6.41
C SER A 187 -4.94 -6.60 7.82
N GLY A 188 -4.10 -6.28 8.81
CA GLY A 188 -4.52 -5.90 10.16
C GLY A 188 -5.28 -4.58 10.15
N ALA A 189 -4.64 -3.52 9.63
CA ALA A 189 -5.28 -2.21 9.45
C ALA A 189 -6.61 -2.30 8.71
N ALA A 190 -6.67 -3.04 7.59
CA ALA A 190 -7.89 -3.22 6.80
C ALA A 190 -9.01 -3.95 7.58
N LEU A 191 -8.66 -4.92 8.44
CA LEU A 191 -9.63 -5.60 9.29
C LEU A 191 -10.13 -4.70 10.42
N SER A 192 -9.24 -3.95 11.06
CA SER A 192 -9.60 -2.97 12.10
C SER A 192 -10.54 -1.91 11.52
N GLU A 193 -10.22 -1.36 10.34
CA GLU A 193 -11.09 -0.42 9.62
C GLU A 193 -12.44 -1.05 9.28
N PHE A 194 -12.47 -2.30 8.80
CA PHE A 194 -13.72 -3.00 8.53
C PHE A 194 -14.59 -3.13 9.79
N HIS A 195 -14.01 -3.51 10.93
CA HIS A 195 -14.78 -3.68 12.15
C HIS A 195 -15.32 -2.36 12.71
N ALA A 196 -14.55 -1.29 12.60
CA ALA A 196 -15.00 0.05 13.00
C ALA A 196 -16.14 0.56 12.09
N LEU A 197 -16.00 0.40 10.77
CA LEU A 197 -17.00 0.88 9.80
C LEU A 197 -18.29 0.05 9.77
N TYR A 198 -18.18 -1.26 9.98
CA TYR A 198 -19.30 -2.20 9.87
C TYR A 198 -19.74 -2.74 11.24
N GLU A 199 -19.46 -2.00 12.30
CA GLU A 199 -19.90 -2.33 13.66
C GLU A 199 -21.43 -2.55 13.69
N GLY A 200 -21.87 -3.63 14.32
CA GLY A 200 -23.28 -4.04 14.37
C GLY A 200 -23.87 -4.53 13.03
N LYS A 201 -23.23 -4.27 11.89
CA LYS A 201 -23.70 -4.68 10.55
C LYS A 201 -23.15 -6.03 10.12
N ALA A 202 -21.87 -6.29 10.37
CA ALA A 202 -21.24 -7.55 9.98
C ALA A 202 -20.12 -7.97 10.93
N PRO A 203 -20.11 -9.22 11.44
CA PRO A 203 -19.08 -9.69 12.37
C PRO A 203 -17.76 -10.06 11.69
N SER A 204 -17.74 -10.19 10.36
CA SER A 204 -16.53 -10.49 9.58
C SER A 204 -16.72 -10.13 8.10
N PRO A 205 -15.66 -9.84 7.35
CA PRO A 205 -15.76 -9.61 5.92
C PRO A 205 -16.17 -10.89 5.19
N ALA A 206 -16.85 -10.76 4.05
CA ALA A 206 -17.19 -11.91 3.22
C ALA A 206 -15.96 -12.61 2.60
N LEU A 207 -14.89 -11.83 2.39
CA LEU A 207 -13.56 -12.25 1.93
C LEU A 207 -12.58 -11.11 2.23
N LEU A 208 -11.42 -11.44 2.80
CA LEU A 208 -10.22 -10.61 2.89
C LEU A 208 -9.08 -11.34 2.18
N LEU A 209 -8.72 -10.86 1.00
CA LEU A 209 -7.61 -11.39 0.21
C LEU A 209 -6.37 -10.51 0.43
N SER A 210 -5.33 -11.10 0.99
CA SER A 210 -4.05 -10.44 1.22
C SER A 210 -3.02 -10.95 0.19
N ILE A 211 -2.43 -10.03 -0.57
CA ILE A 211 -1.44 -10.37 -1.62
C ILE A 211 -0.08 -9.82 -1.18
N GLY A 212 0.92 -10.70 -1.09
CA GLY A 212 2.29 -10.36 -0.75
C GLY A 212 3.22 -10.32 -1.97
N THR A 213 4.38 -9.70 -1.80
CA THR A 213 5.39 -9.49 -2.86
C THR A 213 6.55 -10.49 -2.79
N GLY A 214 6.34 -11.64 -2.15
CA GLY A 214 7.37 -12.63 -1.85
C GLY A 214 7.73 -12.69 -0.36
N ARG A 215 8.23 -13.86 0.07
CA ARG A 215 8.76 -14.05 1.42
C ARG A 215 10.25 -13.70 1.47
N PRO A 216 10.72 -13.00 2.52
CA PRO A 216 12.15 -12.76 2.71
C PRO A 216 12.87 -14.06 3.08
N ASP A 217 14.17 -14.10 2.85
CA ASP A 217 15.01 -15.22 3.27
C ASP A 217 15.04 -15.31 4.81
N GLN A 218 14.44 -16.37 5.36
CA GLN A 218 14.45 -16.65 6.80
C GLN A 218 15.64 -17.51 7.23
N SER A 219 16.45 -18.00 6.29
CA SER A 219 17.60 -18.88 6.57
C SER A 219 18.85 -18.12 7.03
N GLN A 220 18.86 -16.80 6.84
CA GLN A 220 19.84 -15.93 7.48
C GLN A 220 19.15 -15.19 8.61
N ASP A 221 19.45 -15.60 9.84
CA ASP A 221 19.35 -14.69 10.98
C ASP A 221 19.92 -13.35 10.53
N GLY A 222 19.11 -12.29 10.53
CA GLY A 222 19.37 -10.96 9.98
C GLY A 222 20.53 -10.19 10.64
N PHE A 223 21.49 -10.93 11.18
CA PHE A 223 22.74 -10.52 11.77
C PHE A 223 23.94 -10.74 10.82
N ALA A 224 23.85 -11.62 9.81
CA ALA A 224 25.00 -11.99 8.97
C ALA A 224 25.03 -11.36 7.56
N GLY A 225 23.86 -11.23 6.89
CA GLY A 225 23.80 -10.89 5.45
C GLY A 225 24.17 -9.45 5.06
N VAL A 226 24.23 -8.52 6.01
CA VAL A 226 24.67 -7.12 5.77
C VAL A 226 26.14 -6.90 6.11
N MET A 227 26.83 -7.93 6.64
CA MET A 227 28.27 -7.90 6.95
C MET A 227 29.14 -8.45 5.81
N GLY A 228 28.97 -7.89 4.62
CA GLY A 228 30.01 -7.92 3.58
C GLY A 228 30.98 -6.76 3.78
N GLY A 229 31.81 -6.77 4.84
CA GLY A 229 32.87 -5.77 5.02
C GLY A 229 33.44 -5.64 6.42
N SER A 230 34.54 -6.36 6.65
CA SER A 230 35.53 -6.18 7.74
C SER A 230 35.15 -6.66 9.14
N SER A 231 35.14 -7.98 9.33
CA SER A 231 35.49 -8.60 10.61
C SER A 231 36.96 -9.05 10.60
N THR A 232 37.90 -8.11 10.49
CA THR A 232 39.25 -8.33 11.00
C THR A 232 39.30 -7.73 12.40
N THR A 233 39.10 -8.59 13.39
CA THR A 233 39.66 -8.43 14.74
C THR A 233 41.18 -8.29 14.63
N SER A 234 41.65 -7.09 14.35
CA SER A 234 43.02 -6.69 14.68
C SER A 234 42.95 -5.80 15.91
N THR A 235 43.76 -6.13 16.90
CA THR A 235 43.95 -5.49 18.22
C THR A 235 44.51 -4.06 18.14
N THR A 236 44.05 -3.27 17.17
CA THR A 236 44.44 -1.87 16.89
C THR A 236 43.25 -0.91 16.84
N GLY A 237 42.01 -1.39 17.02
CA GLY A 237 40.77 -0.62 16.80
C GLY A 237 40.24 0.24 17.96
N ALA A 238 40.86 0.22 19.15
CA ALA A 238 40.32 0.90 20.34
C ALA A 238 40.40 2.45 20.30
N ILE A 239 41.06 3.04 19.29
CA ILE A 239 41.31 4.49 19.21
C ILE A 239 40.36 5.20 18.22
N LEU A 240 39.68 4.48 17.32
CA LEU A 240 38.82 5.10 16.30
C LEU A 240 37.33 5.23 16.69
N SER A 241 36.93 4.70 17.85
CA SER A 241 35.52 4.71 18.31
C SER A 241 34.98 6.08 18.75
N ARG A 242 35.81 7.13 18.77
CA ARG A 242 35.47 8.47 19.29
C ARG A 242 35.27 9.57 18.24
N LEU A 243 35.30 9.25 16.95
CA LEU A 243 35.03 10.26 15.92
C LEU A 243 33.50 10.44 15.73
N PRO A 244 32.96 11.67 15.79
CA PRO A 244 31.52 11.94 15.70
C PRO A 244 30.88 11.51 14.37
N PHE A 245 31.68 11.28 13.33
CA PHE A 245 31.21 10.75 12.06
C PHE A 245 30.96 9.23 12.10
N ILE A 246 31.69 8.49 12.92
CA ILE A 246 31.56 7.03 13.04
C ILE A 246 30.33 6.68 13.89
N THR A 247 30.08 7.42 14.99
CA THR A 247 28.88 7.23 15.82
C THR A 247 27.59 7.50 15.03
N LYS A 248 27.53 8.62 14.29
CA LYS A 248 26.40 8.92 13.38
C LYS A 248 26.21 7.87 12.27
N PHE A 249 27.30 7.28 11.78
CA PHE A 249 27.23 6.19 10.80
C PHE A 249 26.68 4.91 11.42
N MET A 250 27.10 4.56 12.64
CA MET A 250 26.61 3.38 13.37
C MET A 250 25.13 3.51 13.75
N GLU A 251 24.70 4.67 14.25
CA GLU A 251 23.28 4.95 14.55
C GLU A 251 22.42 4.78 13.30
N LYS A 252 22.85 5.34 12.16
CA LYS A 252 22.14 5.20 10.90
C LYS A 252 22.13 3.75 10.36
N ARG A 253 23.16 2.95 10.64
CA ARG A 253 23.17 1.50 10.29
C ARG A 253 22.19 0.70 11.13
N ALA A 254 22.11 0.97 12.44
CA ALA A 254 21.12 0.33 13.30
C ALA A 254 19.69 0.68 12.85
N VAL A 255 19.46 1.91 12.40
CA VAL A 255 18.17 2.32 11.79
C VAL A 255 17.87 1.52 10.52
N VAL A 256 18.84 1.32 9.62
CA VAL A 256 18.66 0.47 8.43
C VAL A 256 18.30 -0.97 8.81
N GLN A 257 19.00 -1.56 9.78
CA GLN A 257 18.74 -2.93 10.22
C GLN A 257 17.34 -3.07 10.84
N ASN A 258 16.95 -2.14 11.71
CA ASN A 258 15.62 -2.11 12.29
C ASN A 258 14.53 -1.93 11.22
N LEU A 259 14.76 -1.10 10.22
CA LEU A 259 13.84 -0.92 9.10
C LEU A 259 13.69 -2.20 8.28
N LEU A 260 14.79 -2.88 7.95
CA LEU A 260 14.76 -4.16 7.23
C LEU A 260 13.95 -5.21 8.01
N ILE A 261 14.11 -5.31 9.32
CA ILE A 261 13.32 -6.21 10.17
C ILE A 261 11.82 -5.87 10.09
N LYS A 262 11.46 -4.59 10.09
CA LYS A 262 10.05 -4.19 9.98
C LYS A 262 9.45 -4.50 8.61
N TYR A 263 10.23 -4.33 7.54
CA TYR A 263 9.81 -4.77 6.21
C TYR A 263 9.68 -6.29 6.11
N THR A 264 10.33 -7.09 6.96
CA THR A 264 10.15 -8.55 6.98
C THR A 264 9.05 -9.05 7.93
N GLU A 265 8.39 -8.16 8.69
CA GLU A 265 7.35 -8.50 9.69
C GLU A 265 6.01 -8.97 9.08
N GLY A 266 5.84 -8.91 7.76
CA GLY A 266 4.58 -9.24 7.08
C GLY A 266 4.02 -10.66 7.36
N GLU A 267 4.90 -11.63 7.65
CA GLU A 267 4.49 -13.01 7.98
C GLU A 267 3.90 -13.12 9.40
N LYS A 268 4.38 -12.32 10.36
CA LYS A 268 3.79 -12.28 11.71
C LYS A 268 2.35 -11.79 11.67
N GLN A 269 2.10 -10.72 10.90
CA GLN A 269 0.73 -10.23 10.67
C GLN A 269 -0.13 -11.30 10.00
N HIS A 270 0.41 -12.03 9.02
CA HIS A 270 -0.29 -13.13 8.38
C HIS A 270 -0.70 -14.23 9.40
N HIS A 271 0.19 -14.61 10.31
CA HIS A 271 -0.12 -15.57 11.37
C HIS A 271 -1.27 -15.10 12.26
N GLN A 272 -1.23 -13.85 12.74
CA GLN A 272 -2.29 -13.27 13.58
C GLN A 272 -3.64 -13.23 12.85
N MET A 273 -3.64 -12.79 11.59
CA MET A 273 -4.85 -12.75 10.76
C MET A 273 -5.44 -14.13 10.52
N ARG A 274 -4.58 -15.12 10.27
CA ARG A 274 -5.01 -16.51 10.10
C ARG A 274 -5.63 -17.07 11.38
N GLU A 275 -5.03 -16.81 12.54
CA GLU A 275 -5.58 -17.24 13.82
C GLU A 275 -6.94 -16.59 14.08
N HIS A 276 -7.05 -15.28 13.86
CA HIS A 276 -8.31 -14.55 14.02
C HIS A 276 -9.41 -15.07 13.08
N ALA A 277 -9.07 -15.34 11.82
CA ALA A 277 -9.98 -15.92 10.84
C ALA A 277 -10.27 -17.41 11.08
N ARG A 278 -9.58 -18.06 12.03
CA ARG A 278 -9.63 -19.51 12.30
C ARG A 278 -9.24 -20.37 11.09
N GLY A 279 -8.25 -19.89 10.33
CA GLY A 279 -7.64 -20.59 9.19
C GLY A 279 -8.02 -20.00 7.83
N GLU A 280 -7.23 -20.32 6.80
CA GLU A 280 -7.37 -19.72 5.45
C GLU A 280 -8.49 -20.32 4.60
N HIS A 281 -9.22 -21.29 5.16
CA HIS A 281 -10.41 -21.86 4.54
C HIS A 281 -11.67 -20.99 4.73
N THR A 282 -11.59 -19.96 5.59
CA THR A 282 -12.70 -19.08 5.94
C THR A 282 -12.69 -17.81 5.07
N TRP A 283 -12.90 -16.64 5.67
CA TRP A 283 -12.94 -15.36 4.99
C TRP A 283 -11.54 -14.78 4.72
N TYR A 284 -10.47 -15.20 5.41
CA TYR A 284 -9.11 -14.71 5.16
C TYR A 284 -8.34 -15.64 4.22
N LYS A 285 -7.64 -15.09 3.22
CA LYS A 285 -6.71 -15.84 2.35
C LYS A 285 -5.46 -15.00 2.08
N ARG A 286 -4.27 -15.63 2.12
CA ARG A 286 -3.00 -14.99 1.75
C ARG A 286 -2.41 -15.68 0.52
N LEU A 287 -2.04 -14.88 -0.48
CA LEU A 287 -1.20 -15.32 -1.59
C LEU A 287 0.14 -14.61 -1.45
N ASN A 288 1.22 -15.36 -1.21
CA ASN A 288 2.56 -14.80 -1.07
C ASN A 288 3.58 -15.79 -1.62
N VAL A 289 4.37 -15.39 -2.61
CA VAL A 289 5.35 -16.27 -3.28
C VAL A 289 6.30 -16.84 -2.24
N SER A 290 6.30 -18.16 -2.12
CA SER A 290 7.02 -18.87 -1.04
C SER A 290 8.52 -19.01 -1.29
N SER A 291 8.94 -19.02 -2.56
CA SER A 291 10.35 -19.14 -2.92
C SER A 291 10.68 -18.54 -4.29
N GLY A 292 11.97 -18.26 -4.53
CA GLY A 292 12.51 -17.68 -5.77
C GLY A 292 12.77 -16.17 -5.71
N LEU A 293 12.18 -15.47 -4.73
CA LEU A 293 12.27 -14.01 -4.56
C LEU A 293 12.94 -13.58 -3.25
N GLU A 294 13.37 -14.52 -2.41
CA GLU A 294 13.86 -14.30 -1.04
C GLU A 294 15.05 -13.33 -0.98
N ASN A 295 15.90 -13.40 -2.00
CA ASN A 295 17.11 -12.62 -2.16
C ASN A 295 17.00 -11.55 -3.26
N MET A 296 15.78 -11.15 -3.63
CA MET A 296 15.56 -10.06 -4.58
C MET A 296 15.49 -8.72 -3.83
N PRO A 297 16.42 -7.77 -4.06
CA PRO A 297 16.32 -6.42 -3.53
C PRO A 297 15.05 -5.69 -3.99
N LEU A 298 14.60 -4.71 -3.20
CA LEU A 298 13.43 -3.88 -3.52
C LEU A 298 13.58 -3.13 -4.85
N ASP A 299 14.82 -2.76 -5.21
CA ASP A 299 15.16 -2.02 -6.43
C ASP A 299 15.92 -2.86 -7.46
N ASP A 300 15.70 -4.18 -7.45
CA ASP A 300 16.26 -5.09 -8.45
C ASP A 300 15.67 -4.77 -9.83
N TRP A 301 16.45 -4.04 -10.64
CA TRP A 301 16.09 -3.64 -12.00
C TRP A 301 17.21 -3.93 -12.98
N VAL A 302 17.40 -5.21 -13.28
CA VAL A 302 18.53 -5.74 -14.04
C VAL A 302 18.14 -6.01 -15.49
N THR A 303 18.89 -5.41 -16.42
CA THR A 303 18.73 -5.64 -17.86
C THR A 303 18.93 -7.11 -18.23
N GLY A 304 18.09 -7.64 -19.10
CA GLY A 304 18.23 -8.98 -19.65
C GLY A 304 17.13 -9.36 -20.62
N SER A 305 17.08 -10.64 -20.97
CA SER A 305 16.00 -11.19 -21.80
C SER A 305 14.68 -11.18 -21.06
N TRP A 306 13.60 -10.82 -21.74
CA TRP A 306 12.23 -10.90 -21.24
C TRP A 306 11.29 -11.26 -22.39
N HIS A 307 10.48 -12.31 -22.24
CA HIS A 307 9.60 -12.85 -23.31
C HIS A 307 10.32 -13.06 -24.66
N GLY A 308 11.57 -13.55 -24.60
CA GLY A 308 12.39 -13.79 -25.79
C GLY A 308 13.01 -12.55 -26.45
N THR A 309 12.73 -11.35 -25.94
CA THR A 309 13.39 -10.11 -26.39
C THR A 309 14.66 -9.88 -25.58
N PRO A 310 15.86 -9.86 -26.18
CA PRO A 310 17.10 -9.60 -25.46
C PRO A 310 17.24 -8.13 -25.04
N ASP A 311 18.10 -7.89 -24.05
CA ASP A 311 18.54 -6.55 -23.61
C ASP A 311 17.43 -5.56 -23.18
N VAL A 312 16.33 -6.07 -22.61
CA VAL A 312 15.26 -5.25 -22.05
C VAL A 312 15.68 -4.71 -20.68
N PRO A 313 15.62 -3.38 -20.43
CA PRO A 313 15.83 -2.82 -19.09
C PRO A 313 14.87 -3.42 -18.06
N GLY A 314 15.41 -3.88 -16.92
CA GLY A 314 14.64 -4.63 -15.91
C GLY A 314 14.20 -6.04 -16.36
N GLY A 315 14.47 -6.45 -17.60
CA GLY A 315 13.96 -7.69 -18.19
C GLY A 315 14.30 -8.95 -17.40
N ARG A 316 15.53 -9.04 -16.86
CA ARG A 316 15.93 -10.19 -16.03
C ARG A 316 15.17 -10.24 -14.70
N SER A 317 14.93 -9.08 -14.11
CA SER A 317 14.18 -8.96 -12.85
C SER A 317 12.71 -9.30 -13.06
N LEU A 318 12.10 -8.80 -14.13
CA LEU A 318 10.74 -9.12 -14.56
C LEU A 318 10.56 -10.61 -14.83
N GLU A 319 11.44 -11.21 -15.63
CA GLU A 319 11.42 -12.65 -15.91
C GLU A 319 11.51 -13.48 -14.62
N ARG A 320 12.39 -13.10 -13.69
CA ARG A 320 12.51 -13.78 -12.39
C ARG A 320 11.23 -13.68 -11.56
N MET A 321 10.59 -12.51 -11.52
CA MET A 321 9.31 -12.30 -10.83
C MET A 321 8.19 -13.15 -11.43
N GLU A 322 8.08 -13.17 -12.75
CA GLU A 322 7.08 -13.96 -13.48
C GLU A 322 7.30 -15.46 -13.28
N MET A 323 8.54 -15.95 -13.44
CA MET A 323 8.87 -17.36 -13.23
C MET A 323 8.59 -17.82 -11.80
N ALA A 324 8.97 -17.03 -10.79
CA ALA A 324 8.73 -17.39 -9.39
C ALA A 324 7.23 -17.40 -9.06
N THR A 325 6.48 -16.44 -9.58
CA THR A 325 5.03 -16.36 -9.41
C THR A 325 4.32 -17.53 -10.10
N GLU A 326 4.71 -17.87 -11.32
CA GLU A 326 4.14 -18.97 -12.08
C GLU A 326 4.41 -20.32 -11.41
N ALA A 327 5.63 -20.53 -10.93
CA ALA A 327 5.99 -21.72 -10.16
C ALA A 327 5.18 -21.80 -8.84
N TYR A 328 5.01 -20.68 -8.14
CA TYR A 328 4.18 -20.60 -6.94
C TYR A 328 2.71 -20.93 -7.21
N LEU A 329 2.15 -20.44 -8.32
CA LEU A 329 0.77 -20.73 -8.69
C LEU A 329 0.57 -22.20 -9.11
N HIS A 330 1.60 -22.90 -9.57
CA HIS A 330 1.51 -24.28 -10.05
C HIS A 330 2.04 -25.34 -9.09
N ARG A 331 2.70 -24.96 -8.00
CA ARG A 331 3.19 -25.94 -7.01
C ARG A 331 2.05 -26.66 -6.29
N ALA A 332 2.35 -27.86 -5.83
CA ALA A 332 1.47 -28.63 -4.96
C ALA A 332 1.36 -28.00 -3.56
N PHE A 333 0.44 -28.55 -2.76
CA PHE A 333 0.32 -28.20 -1.34
C PHE A 333 1.64 -28.50 -0.62
N ASP A 334 2.12 -27.54 0.15
CA ASP A 334 3.33 -27.67 0.95
C ASP A 334 2.97 -27.46 2.43
N PRO A 335 2.98 -28.51 3.26
CA PRO A 335 2.64 -28.42 4.68
C PRO A 335 3.55 -27.48 5.49
N SER A 336 4.75 -27.15 4.99
CA SER A 336 5.67 -26.24 5.68
C SER A 336 5.29 -24.77 5.51
N THR A 337 4.57 -24.44 4.42
CA THR A 337 4.25 -23.06 4.05
C THR A 337 2.76 -22.78 3.95
N ASP A 338 1.94 -23.77 3.63
CA ASP A 338 0.49 -23.68 3.45
C ASP A 338 -0.26 -24.19 4.68
N SER A 339 -1.37 -23.52 5.02
CA SER A 339 -2.24 -23.97 6.11
C SER A 339 -3.52 -24.68 5.66
N TYR A 340 -3.87 -24.57 4.37
CA TYR A 340 -5.19 -24.99 3.89
C TYR A 340 -5.19 -25.63 2.50
N ALA A 341 -4.70 -24.91 1.48
CA ALA A 341 -4.78 -25.37 0.09
C ALA A 341 -3.63 -24.79 -0.75
N PRO A 342 -3.28 -25.42 -1.89
CA PRO A 342 -2.32 -24.86 -2.81
C PRO A 342 -2.73 -23.45 -3.30
N PRO A 343 -1.78 -22.59 -3.69
CA PRO A 343 -2.06 -21.20 -4.10
C PRO A 343 -3.11 -21.08 -5.21
N ARG A 344 -3.05 -21.93 -6.24
CA ARG A 344 -4.04 -21.94 -7.34
C ARG A 344 -5.47 -22.20 -6.86
N THR A 345 -5.61 -23.08 -5.88
CA THR A 345 -6.92 -23.43 -5.31
C THR A 345 -7.48 -22.25 -4.54
N MET A 346 -6.65 -21.60 -3.70
CA MET A 346 -7.06 -20.40 -2.96
C MET A 346 -7.46 -19.27 -3.91
N LEU A 347 -6.69 -19.04 -4.98
CA LEU A 347 -6.99 -18.04 -6.01
C LEU A 347 -8.33 -18.33 -6.69
N ARG A 348 -8.57 -19.58 -7.12
CA ARG A 348 -9.83 -20.00 -7.75
C ARG A 348 -11.02 -19.80 -6.82
N GLN A 349 -10.90 -20.21 -5.56
CA GLN A 349 -11.96 -20.03 -4.56
C GLN A 349 -12.28 -18.56 -4.30
N ALA A 350 -11.25 -17.71 -4.20
CA ALA A 350 -11.42 -16.27 -4.05
C ALA A 350 -12.15 -15.68 -5.26
N ALA A 351 -11.71 -16.02 -6.47
CA ALA A 351 -12.35 -15.58 -7.72
C ALA A 351 -13.82 -16.03 -7.80
N GLU A 352 -14.11 -17.31 -7.51
CA GLU A 352 -15.47 -17.82 -7.48
C GLU A 352 -16.36 -17.07 -6.48
N LYS A 353 -15.85 -16.81 -5.27
CA LYS A 353 -16.57 -16.04 -4.25
C LYS A 353 -16.89 -14.62 -4.75
N LEU A 354 -15.91 -13.93 -5.32
CA LEU A 354 -16.08 -12.59 -5.88
C LEU A 354 -17.11 -12.56 -7.02
N VAL A 355 -17.06 -13.52 -7.95
CA VAL A 355 -18.03 -13.63 -9.06
C VAL A 355 -19.44 -13.90 -8.54
N ARG A 356 -19.59 -14.81 -7.56
CA ARG A 356 -20.91 -15.09 -6.95
C ARG A 356 -21.47 -13.86 -6.26
N MET A 357 -20.64 -13.11 -5.53
CA MET A 357 -21.06 -11.85 -4.88
C MET A 357 -21.44 -10.78 -5.90
N ARG A 358 -20.67 -10.63 -6.97
CA ARG A 358 -21.00 -9.70 -8.07
C ARG A 358 -22.35 -10.04 -8.71
N ARG A 359 -22.57 -11.30 -9.07
CA ARG A 359 -23.85 -11.77 -9.65
C ARG A 359 -25.03 -11.63 -8.69
N ALA A 360 -24.79 -11.77 -7.38
CA ALA A 360 -25.83 -11.53 -6.38
C ALA A 360 -26.23 -10.05 -6.32
N ARG A 361 -25.26 -9.13 -6.37
CA ARG A 361 -25.50 -7.69 -6.45
C ARG A 361 -26.20 -7.28 -7.74
N GLU A 362 -25.80 -7.87 -8.88
CA GLU A 362 -26.44 -7.66 -10.18
C GLU A 362 -27.94 -8.01 -10.14
N ARG A 363 -28.29 -9.16 -9.55
CA ARG A 363 -29.71 -9.55 -9.38
C ARG A 363 -30.47 -8.62 -8.43
N GLY A 364 -29.79 -8.03 -7.46
CA GLY A 364 -30.37 -7.04 -6.54
C GLY A 364 -30.61 -5.68 -7.21
N GLY A 365 -29.82 -5.33 -8.23
CA GLY A 365 -29.92 -4.07 -8.96
C GLY A 365 -29.80 -2.83 -8.07
N GLY A 366 -30.42 -1.74 -8.50
CA GLY A 366 -30.50 -0.47 -7.77
C GLY A 366 -29.25 0.41 -7.89
N ALA A 367 -29.32 1.58 -7.24
CA ALA A 367 -28.29 2.61 -7.31
C ALA A 367 -26.88 2.10 -6.96
N ARG A 368 -26.77 1.21 -5.97
CA ARG A 368 -25.49 0.59 -5.58
C ARG A 368 -24.87 -0.24 -6.71
N TRP A 369 -25.68 -0.99 -7.46
CA TRP A 369 -25.20 -1.74 -8.62
C TRP A 369 -24.82 -0.80 -9.75
N ASP A 370 -25.66 0.19 -10.03
CA ASP A 370 -25.45 1.15 -11.11
C ASP A 370 -24.15 1.95 -10.94
N VAL A 371 -23.88 2.45 -9.73
CA VAL A 371 -22.61 3.11 -9.38
C VAL A 371 -21.43 2.14 -9.49
N PHE A 372 -21.59 0.90 -9.02
CA PHE A 372 -20.52 -0.11 -9.08
C PHE A 372 -20.09 -0.43 -10.51
N VAL A 373 -21.04 -0.53 -11.45
CA VAL A 373 -20.71 -0.73 -12.88
C VAL A 373 -20.33 0.58 -13.59
N GLY A 374 -20.57 1.73 -12.96
CA GLY A 374 -20.26 3.05 -13.51
C GLY A 374 -21.28 3.58 -14.50
N LYS A 375 -22.55 3.19 -14.37
CA LYS A 375 -23.62 3.87 -15.11
C LYS A 375 -23.64 5.34 -14.69
N GLY A 376 -23.53 6.25 -15.65
CA GLY A 376 -23.47 7.69 -15.41
C GLY A 376 -22.07 8.30 -15.38
N VAL A 377 -21.00 7.49 -15.38
CA VAL A 377 -19.63 7.99 -15.54
C VAL A 377 -19.36 8.21 -17.03
N ALA A 378 -19.07 9.45 -17.43
CA ALA A 378 -18.76 9.78 -18.82
C ALA A 378 -17.59 8.92 -19.34
N GLY A 379 -17.81 8.22 -20.46
CA GLY A 379 -16.79 7.38 -21.12
C GLY A 379 -16.85 5.88 -20.83
N VAL A 380 -17.77 5.41 -19.97
CA VAL A 380 -18.03 3.97 -19.80
C VAL A 380 -19.22 3.59 -20.69
N GLY A 381 -18.93 3.04 -21.87
CA GLY A 381 -19.95 2.47 -22.75
C GLY A 381 -20.70 1.29 -22.09
N PRO A 382 -21.91 0.96 -22.57
CA PRO A 382 -22.76 -0.08 -21.99
C PRO A 382 -22.12 -1.47 -21.94
#